data_AF-A0A6C2UPC1-F1
#
_entry.id   AF-A0A6C2UPC1-F1
#
_cell.length_a   1.000
_cell.length_b   1.000
_cell.length_c   1.000
_cell.angle_alpha   90.00
_cell.angle_beta   90.00
_cell.angle_gamma   90.00
#
_symmetry.space_group_name_H-M   'P 1'
#
loop_
_entity.id
_entity.type
_entity.pdbx_description
1 polymer ?
#
loop_
_entity_poly.entity_id
_entity_poly.type
_entity_poly.pdbx_seq_one_letter_code
_entity_poly.pdbx_strand_id
1 'polypeptide(L)'
;MLNSSDVELLDVLQATCLIRKNFFGKKISLHVLKNAKSGACPENCSFCSQSKSVSTEVEEYPMESADEIVAGAPRRNGHAGSALLRDSNSRAPSESEMQTICEAAFFIRRIFLI
;
A
#
# COMPACT_ATOMS: atom_id res chain seq x y z
N MET A 1 -3.19 -4.37 -20.56
CA MET A 1 -2.34 -5.31 -21.32
C MET A 1 -1.54 -4.49 -22.33
N LEU A 2 -0.30 -4.86 -22.67
CA LEU A 2 0.47 -4.13 -23.69
C LEU A 2 -0.12 -4.41 -25.07
N ASN A 3 -0.17 -3.40 -25.94
CA ASN A 3 -0.72 -3.51 -27.30
C ASN A 3 0.35 -3.87 -28.35
N SER A 4 1.49 -4.44 -27.94
CA SER A 4 2.57 -4.88 -28.84
C SER A 4 2.38 -6.34 -29.23
N SER A 5 2.88 -6.72 -30.42
CA SER A 5 3.02 -8.14 -30.77
C SER A 5 4.11 -8.83 -29.94
N ASP A 6 4.11 -10.17 -29.90
CA ASP A 6 5.15 -10.95 -29.19
C ASP A 6 6.55 -10.71 -29.76
N VAL A 7 6.65 -10.42 -31.06
CA VAL A 7 7.91 -10.12 -31.74
C VAL A 7 8.49 -8.80 -31.26
N GLU A 8 7.64 -7.79 -31.06
CA GLU A 8 8.04 -6.44 -30.66
C GLU A 8 8.19 -6.29 -29.14
N LEU A 9 7.74 -7.28 -28.35
CA LEU A 9 7.75 -7.21 -26.89
C LEU A 9 9.15 -6.91 -26.32
N LEU A 10 10.18 -7.55 -26.87
CA LEU A 10 11.56 -7.35 -26.40
C LEU A 10 12.06 -5.94 -26.68
N ASP A 11 11.69 -5.35 -27.82
CA ASP A 11 12.06 -3.98 -28.17
C ASP A 11 11.38 -2.97 -27.23
N VAL A 12 10.11 -3.20 -26.90
CA VAL A 12 9.35 -2.37 -25.95
C VAL A 12 9.97 -2.44 -24.54
N LEU A 13 10.35 -3.64 -24.09
CA LEU A 13 11.01 -3.84 -22.80
C LEU A 13 12.37 -3.13 -22.76
N GLN A 14 13.15 -3.23 -23.82
CA GLN A 14 14.45 -2.58 -23.93
C GLN A 14 14.33 -1.06 -23.92
N ALA A 15 13.41 -0.49 -24.71
CA ALA A 15 13.15 0.94 -24.73
C ALA A 15 12.77 1.47 -23.34
N THR A 16 11.89 0.76 -22.63
CA THR A 16 11.48 1.11 -21.27
C THR A 16 12.67 1.04 -20.28
N CYS A 17 13.52 0.03 -20.42
CA CYS A 17 14.72 -0.12 -19.58
C CYS A 17 15.70 1.03 -19.75
N LEU A 18 15.94 1.49 -21.00
CA LEU A 18 16.81 2.62 -21.29
C LEU A 18 16.31 3.92 -20.64
N ILE A 19 15.02 4.23 -20.80
CA ILE A 19 14.38 5.40 -20.18
C ILE A 19 14.49 5.32 -18.65
N ARG A 20 14.06 4.20 -18.06
CA ARG A 20 14.11 3.98 -16.61
C ARG A 20 15.54 4.11 -16.07
N LYS A 21 16.53 3.55 -16.76
CA LYS A 21 17.95 3.62 -16.36
C LYS A 21 18.48 5.06 -16.44
N ASN A 22 18.08 5.84 -17.44
CA ASN A 22 18.49 7.23 -17.57
C ASN A 22 18.02 8.09 -16.38
N PHE A 23 16.74 7.96 -16.00
CA PHE A 23 16.16 8.79 -14.94
C PHE A 23 16.37 8.24 -13.51
N PHE A 24 16.35 6.92 -13.34
CA PHE A 24 16.36 6.26 -12.01
C PHE A 24 17.56 5.33 -11.78
N GLY A 25 18.40 5.12 -12.79
CA GLY A 25 19.56 4.22 -12.68
C GLY A 25 19.15 2.79 -12.36
N LYS A 26 19.81 2.17 -11.38
CA LYS A 26 19.46 0.83 -10.85
C LYS A 26 18.94 0.91 -9.40
N LYS A 27 18.46 2.08 -8.97
CA LYS A 27 17.94 2.28 -7.61
C LYS A 27 16.56 1.65 -7.47
N ILE A 28 16.27 1.15 -6.27
CA ILE A 28 14.95 0.65 -5.88
C ILE A 28 14.48 1.43 -4.64
N SER A 29 13.20 1.77 -4.60
CA SER A 29 12.54 2.32 -3.42
C SER A 29 11.71 1.20 -2.79
N LEU A 30 11.97 0.91 -1.51
CA LEU A 30 11.22 -0.07 -0.76
C LEU A 30 10.11 0.65 -0.01
N HIS A 31 8.89 0.13 -0.05
CA HIS A 31 7.73 0.64 0.68
C HIS A 31 7.05 -0.55 1.34
N VAL A 32 6.73 -0.44 2.62
CA VAL A 32 6.05 -1.50 3.38
C VAL A 32 4.63 -1.05 3.64
N LEU A 33 3.67 -1.85 3.21
CA LEU A 33 2.24 -1.60 3.38
C LEU A 33 1.72 -2.49 4.51
N LYS A 34 0.99 -1.89 5.46
CA LYS A 34 0.25 -2.61 6.50
C LYS A 34 -1.21 -2.18 6.43
N ASN A 35 -2.12 -3.13 6.59
CA ASN A 35 -3.54 -2.83 6.71
C ASN A 35 -3.79 -2.15 8.06
N ALA A 36 -4.56 -1.05 8.05
CA ALA A 36 -5.04 -0.43 9.29
C ALA A 36 -6.33 -1.11 9.80
N LYS A 37 -7.06 -1.78 8.91
CA LYS A 37 -8.28 -2.55 9.20
C LYS A 37 -8.39 -3.69 8.20
N SER A 38 -9.01 -4.80 8.56
CA SER A 38 -9.04 -6.01 7.71
C SER A 38 -10.38 -6.72 7.72
N GLY A 39 -10.77 -7.27 6.55
CA GLY A 39 -12.00 -8.03 6.37
C GLY A 39 -13.29 -7.19 6.33
N ALA A 40 -14.42 -7.87 6.14
CA ALA A 40 -15.74 -7.25 6.18
C ALA A 40 -15.94 -6.03 5.24
N CYS A 41 -15.32 -6.00 4.05
CA CYS A 41 -15.55 -4.93 3.08
C CYS A 41 -16.91 -5.11 2.37
N PRO A 42 -17.80 -4.10 2.36
CA PRO A 42 -19.11 -4.19 1.69
C PRO A 42 -19.02 -4.18 0.16
N GLU A 43 -17.87 -3.79 -0.40
CA GLU A 43 -17.64 -3.78 -1.84
C GLU A 43 -17.56 -5.20 -2.41
N ASN A 44 -18.03 -5.38 -3.64
CA ASN A 44 -18.12 -6.68 -4.32
C ASN A 44 -17.04 -6.89 -5.39
N CYS A 45 -15.82 -6.37 -5.15
CA CYS A 45 -14.71 -6.54 -6.06
C CYS A 45 -14.37 -8.03 -6.22
N SER A 46 -14.53 -8.56 -7.44
CA SER A 46 -14.41 -10.00 -7.74
C SER A 46 -13.03 -10.61 -7.44
N PHE A 47 -12.00 -9.79 -7.39
CA PHE A 47 -10.62 -10.20 -7.11
C PHE A 47 -10.18 -9.96 -5.66
N CYS A 48 -10.99 -9.30 -4.84
CA CYS A 48 -10.58 -8.85 -3.51
C CYS A 48 -10.92 -9.89 -2.44
N SER A 49 -9.91 -10.38 -1.72
CA SER A 49 -10.08 -11.34 -0.63
C SER A 49 -10.77 -10.77 0.62
N GLN A 50 -10.88 -9.45 0.75
CA GLN A 50 -11.51 -8.80 1.91
C GLN A 50 -13.01 -8.51 1.70
N SER A 51 -13.58 -8.86 0.54
CA SER A 51 -15.00 -8.66 0.26
C SER A 51 -15.87 -9.58 1.10
N LYS A 52 -16.93 -9.05 1.73
CA LYS A 52 -17.97 -9.86 2.40
C LYS A 52 -18.67 -10.86 1.47
N SER A 53 -18.58 -10.66 0.16
CA SER A 53 -19.23 -11.52 -0.84
C SER A 53 -18.46 -12.81 -1.11
N VAL A 54 -17.24 -12.95 -0.57
CA VAL A 54 -16.36 -14.10 -0.81
C VAL A 54 -15.96 -14.71 0.54
N SER A 55 -16.05 -16.03 0.65
CA SER A 55 -15.51 -16.74 1.82
C SER A 55 -14.01 -16.91 1.65
N THR A 56 -13.23 -16.24 2.50
CA THR A 56 -11.77 -16.30 2.54
C THR A 56 -11.30 -16.42 3.98
N GLU A 57 -10.10 -16.97 4.19
CA GLU A 57 -9.46 -17.09 5.51
C GLU A 57 -8.65 -15.83 5.87
N VAL A 58 -9.23 -14.64 5.66
CA VAL A 58 -8.59 -13.38 6.05
C VAL A 58 -8.91 -13.09 7.50
N GLU A 59 -7.89 -12.71 8.27
CA GLU A 59 -8.07 -12.24 9.64
C GLU A 59 -8.87 -10.92 9.63
N GLU A 60 -10.02 -10.92 10.29
CA GLU A 60 -10.90 -9.74 10.39
C GLU A 60 -10.60 -8.97 11.67
N TYR A 61 -10.31 -7.68 11.54
CA TYR A 61 -10.09 -6.79 12.68
C TYR A 61 -10.53 -5.35 12.35
N PRO A 62 -11.03 -4.61 13.36
CA PRO A 62 -11.43 -3.22 13.19
C PRO A 62 -10.22 -2.32 12.93
N MET A 63 -10.48 -1.03 12.74
CA MET A 63 -9.41 -0.03 12.64
C MET A 63 -8.49 -0.08 13.86
N GLU A 64 -7.21 -0.31 13.63
CA GLU A 64 -6.14 -0.15 14.61
C GLU A 64 -6.10 1.30 15.11
N SER A 65 -5.73 1.47 16.37
CA SER A 65 -5.46 2.78 16.97
C SER A 65 -4.21 3.43 16.34
N ALA A 66 -4.09 4.75 16.48
CA ALA A 66 -2.92 5.48 15.97
C ALA A 66 -1.61 4.94 16.57
N ASP A 67 -1.62 4.55 17.84
CA ASP A 67 -0.45 3.97 18.52
C ASP A 67 -0.06 2.60 17.96
N GLU A 68 -1.02 1.71 17.72
CA GLU A 68 -0.78 0.38 17.11
C GLU A 68 -0.24 0.50 15.69
N ILE A 69 -0.78 1.44 14.92
CA ILE A 69 -0.32 1.78 13.58
C ILE A 69 1.14 2.25 13.62
N VAL A 70 1.46 3.18 14.52
CA VAL A 70 2.82 3.73 14.67
C VAL A 70 3.79 2.65 15.16
N ALA A 71 3.36 1.79 16.08
CA ALA A 71 4.15 0.68 16.58
C ALA A 71 4.44 -0.38 15.49
N GLY A 72 3.49 -0.61 14.60
CA GLY A 72 3.62 -1.50 13.44
C GLY A 72 4.46 -0.91 12.30
N ALA A 73 4.75 0.39 12.32
CA ALA A 73 5.60 1.02 11.33
C ALA A 73 7.05 0.50 11.48
N PRO A 74 7.65 -0.08 10.42
CA PRO A 74 9.00 -0.63 10.52
C PRO A 74 9.99 0.46 10.91
N ARG A 75 10.72 0.25 12.02
CA ARG A 75 11.79 1.16 12.45
C ARG A 75 12.82 1.28 11.33
N ARG A 76 13.32 2.51 11.12
CA ARG A 76 14.22 2.90 10.02
C ARG A 76 15.59 2.24 10.16
N ASN A 77 15.68 0.94 9.95
CA ASN A 77 16.94 0.21 9.83
C ASN A 77 17.45 0.35 8.39
N GLY A 78 17.80 1.58 8.00
CA GLY A 78 18.54 1.87 6.77
C GLY A 78 17.75 1.88 5.46
N HIS A 79 16.45 1.62 5.46
CA HIS A 79 15.62 1.59 4.25
C HIS A 79 14.51 2.63 4.32
N ALA A 80 14.33 3.40 3.25
CA ALA A 80 13.32 4.46 3.10
C ALA A 80 11.89 3.89 2.89
N GLY A 81 11.51 2.90 3.70
CA GLY A 81 10.17 2.33 3.73
C GLY A 81 9.19 3.30 4.33
N SER A 82 8.48 4.08 3.51
CA SER A 82 7.29 4.77 4.00
C SER A 82 6.26 3.71 4.37
N ALA A 83 5.94 3.60 5.66
CA ALA A 83 4.75 2.88 6.10
C ALA A 83 3.54 3.62 5.53
N LEU A 84 2.89 3.05 4.53
CA LEU A 84 1.63 3.60 4.02
C LEU A 84 0.50 2.77 4.60
N LEU A 85 -0.39 3.46 5.30
CA LEU A 85 -1.63 2.91 5.80
C LEU A 85 -2.55 2.68 4.60
N ARG A 86 -2.98 1.43 4.43
CA ARG A 86 -4.08 1.14 3.52
C ARG A 86 -5.35 1.00 4.35
N ASP A 87 -6.26 1.94 4.16
CA ASP A 87 -7.65 1.81 4.56
C ASP A 87 -8.36 0.99 3.47
N SER A 88 -8.68 -0.29 3.72
CA SER A 88 -9.10 -1.22 2.65
C SER A 88 -10.52 -1.79 2.76
N ASN A 89 -11.35 -1.36 3.71
CA ASN A 89 -12.68 -1.98 3.90
C ASN A 89 -13.89 -1.05 3.76
N SER A 90 -13.72 0.13 3.18
CA SER A 90 -14.85 0.99 2.82
C SER A 90 -14.51 1.89 1.64
N ARG A 91 -15.54 2.36 0.93
CA ARG A 91 -15.41 3.33 -0.17
C ARG A 91 -14.73 4.63 0.26
N ALA A 92 -14.94 5.02 1.52
CA ALA A 92 -14.29 6.15 2.18
C ALA A 92 -14.20 5.87 3.69
N PRO A 93 -13.20 6.45 4.38
CA PRO A 93 -13.16 6.45 5.84
C PRO A 93 -14.31 7.28 6.41
N SER A 94 -14.81 6.87 7.57
CA SER A 94 -15.59 7.72 8.46
C SER A 94 -14.73 8.87 9.02
N GLU A 95 -15.38 9.89 9.59
CA GLU A 95 -14.66 11.03 10.18
C GLU A 95 -13.70 10.60 11.31
N SER A 96 -14.13 9.66 12.16
CA SER A 96 -13.27 9.11 13.22
C SER A 96 -12.08 8.34 12.67
N GLU A 97 -12.28 7.51 11.64
CA GLU A 97 -11.17 6.79 10.99
C GLU A 97 -10.20 7.78 10.34
N MET A 98 -10.71 8.82 9.71
CA MET A 98 -9.88 9.87 9.10
C MET A 98 -9.04 10.60 10.14
N GLN A 99 -9.57 10.87 11.33
CA GLN A 99 -8.82 11.46 12.44
C GLN A 99 -7.67 10.54 12.89
N THR A 100 -7.95 9.24 13.07
CA THR A 100 -6.92 8.24 13.41
C THR A 100 -5.83 8.14 12.34
N ILE A 101 -6.19 8.17 11.06
CA ILE A 101 -5.23 8.17 9.94
C ILE A 101 -4.34 9.42 9.98
N CYS A 102 -4.93 10.60 10.18
CA CYS A 102 -4.20 11.86 10.25
C CYS A 102 -3.22 11.88 11.44
N GLU A 103 -3.68 11.41 12.59
CA GLU A 103 -2.87 11.33 13.81
C GLU A 103 -1.69 10.37 13.63
N ALA A 104 -1.95 9.16 13.12
CA ALA A 104 -0.91 8.19 12.81
C ALA A 104 0.10 8.75 11.79
N ALA A 105 -0.38 9.39 10.72
CA ALA A 105 0.49 10.00 9.70
C ALA A 105 1.36 11.11 10.29
N PHE A 106 0.82 11.92 11.19
CA PHE A 106 1.56 12.96 11.90
C PHE A 106 2.70 12.36 12.74
N PHE A 107 2.41 11.32 13.52
CA PHE A 107 3.42 10.66 14.35
C PHE A 107 4.49 9.94 13.52
N ILE A 108 4.08 9.18 12.50
CA ILE A 108 5.02 8.52 11.57
C ILE A 108 5.95 9.56 10.95
N ARG A 109 5.43 10.68 10.44
CA ARG A 109 6.28 11.72 9.85
C ARG A 109 7.31 12.27 10.84
N ARG A 110 6.93 12.48 12.10
CA ARG A 110 7.85 12.95 13.15
C ARG A 110 8.92 11.94 13.51
N ILE A 111 8.58 10.65 13.56
CA ILE A 111 9.52 9.58 13.89
C ILE A 111 10.52 9.35 12.75
N PHE A 112 10.05 9.45 11.50
CA PHE A 112 10.83 9.04 10.33
C PHE A 112 11.53 10.17 9.57
N LEU A 113 11.23 11.44 9.89
CA LEU A 113 11.74 12.66 9.23
C LEU A 113 11.68 12.54 7.69
N ILE A 114 10.47 12.73 7.17
CA ILE A 114 10.18 13.14 5.78
C ILE A 114 9.81 14.62 5.79
#